data_AF-A0A534JGP8-F1
#
_entry.id   AF-A0A534JGP8-F1
#
_cell.length_a   1.000
_cell.length_b   1.000
_cell.length_c   1.000
_cell.angle_alpha   90.00
_cell.angle_beta   90.00
_cell.angle_gamma   90.00
#
_symmetry.space_group_name_H-M   'P 1'
#
loop_
_entity.id
_entity.type
_entity.pdbx_description
1 polymer ?
#
loop_
_entity_poly.entity_id
_entity_poly.type
_entity_poly.pdbx_seq_one_letter_code
_entity_poly.pdbx_strand_id
1 'polypeptide(L)'
;MGKSVARFIAPGLVQEQVLAMATAFANEMALHVESAGPDHVLLTKGSIWWTGKRLLTILASNVPEGAHVQVEAWVEGIVDLNANPNEFVGMVPRRDAWRLASAFVSRFGIVPEAVFQHF
;
A
#
# COMPACT_ATOMS: atom_id res chain seq x y z
N MET A 1 -11.33 -9.19 -6.85
CA MET A 1 -10.06 -8.46 -6.81
C MET A 1 -9.22 -8.97 -5.67
N GLY A 2 -8.01 -9.43 -5.96
CA GLY A 2 -7.12 -9.82 -4.88
C GLY A 2 -6.37 -8.61 -4.32
N LYS A 3 -5.92 -8.70 -3.07
CA LYS A 3 -5.18 -7.64 -2.37
C LYS A 3 -4.04 -8.20 -1.54
N SER A 4 -2.93 -7.48 -1.51
CA SER A 4 -1.86 -7.72 -0.53
C SER A 4 -2.04 -6.77 0.64
N VAL A 5 -2.16 -7.30 1.85
CA VAL A 5 -2.43 -6.53 3.07
C VAL A 5 -1.32 -6.77 4.08
N ALA A 6 -0.65 -5.70 4.50
CA ALA A 6 0.23 -5.72 5.68
C ALA A 6 -0.46 -5.03 6.86
N ARG A 7 -0.31 -5.59 8.05
CA ARG A 7 -0.77 -4.99 9.31
C ARG A 7 0.33 -5.05 10.34
N PHE A 8 0.61 -3.93 11.00
CA PHE A 8 1.66 -3.83 12.00
C PHE A 8 1.45 -2.64 12.92
N ILE A 9 2.23 -2.58 14.00
CA ILE A 9 2.30 -1.42 14.89
C ILE A 9 3.57 -0.65 14.55
N ALA A 10 3.45 0.66 14.37
CA ALA A 10 4.56 1.59 14.24
C ALA A 10 4.80 2.27 15.62
N PRO A 11 5.77 1.77 16.42
CA PRO A 11 5.94 2.23 17.79
C PRO A 11 6.50 3.66 17.84
N GLY A 12 5.99 4.46 18.76
CA GLY A 12 6.42 5.86 18.94
C GLY A 12 5.94 6.83 17.86
N LEU A 13 5.16 6.36 16.88
CA LEU A 13 4.49 7.21 15.90
C LEU A 13 3.01 7.38 16.24
N VAL A 14 2.45 8.52 15.86
CA VAL A 14 1.00 8.76 15.86
C VAL A 14 0.43 8.65 14.44
N GLN A 15 -0.87 8.41 14.35
CA GLN A 15 -1.63 8.29 13.10
C GLN A 15 -1.30 9.39 12.09
N GLU A 16 -1.30 10.65 12.51
CA GLU A 16 -1.02 11.81 11.64
C GLU A 16 0.38 11.76 11.03
N GLN A 17 1.38 11.28 11.78
CA GLN A 17 2.75 11.12 11.29
C GLN A 17 2.83 10.01 10.24
N VAL A 18 2.12 8.89 10.45
CA VAL A 18 2.07 7.80 9.46
C VAL A 18 1.42 8.27 8.15
N LEU A 19 0.33 9.03 8.22
CA LEU A 19 -0.36 9.57 7.04
C LEU A 19 0.48 10.65 6.33
N ALA A 20 1.20 11.48 7.09
CA ALA A 20 2.17 12.43 6.53
C ALA A 20 3.32 11.71 5.81
N MET A 21 3.85 10.63 6.39
CA MET A 21 4.85 9.77 5.75
C MET A 21 4.33 9.12 4.46
N ALA A 22 3.06 8.68 4.43
CA ALA A 22 2.43 8.15 3.23
C ALA A 22 2.33 9.20 2.12
N THR A 23 2.01 10.45 2.48
CA THR A 23 1.95 11.57 1.54
C THR A 23 3.34 11.96 1.02
N ALA A 24 4.37 11.96 1.88
CA ALA A 24 5.76 12.17 1.47
C ALA A 24 6.24 11.03 0.54
N PHE A 25 5.91 9.78 0.87
CA PHE A 25 6.20 8.60 0.04
C PHE A 25 5.59 8.72 -1.36
N ALA A 26 4.37 9.27 -1.46
CA ALA A 26 3.72 9.51 -2.74
C ALA A 26 4.57 10.41 -3.65
N ASN A 27 5.06 11.53 -3.12
CA ASN A 27 5.92 12.45 -3.86
C ASN A 27 7.24 11.79 -4.29
N GLU A 28 7.90 11.06 -3.38
CA GLU A 28 9.17 10.38 -3.65
C GLU A 28 9.06 9.31 -4.74
N MET A 29 7.92 8.59 -4.78
CA MET A 29 7.71 7.47 -5.71
C MET A 29 6.91 7.85 -6.98
N ALA A 30 6.68 9.16 -7.16
CA ALA A 30 5.84 9.72 -8.23
C ALA A 30 4.46 9.03 -8.31
N LEU A 31 3.80 8.91 -7.15
CA LEU A 31 2.42 8.44 -6.99
C LEU A 31 1.49 9.64 -6.87
N HIS A 32 0.24 9.47 -7.31
CA HIS A 32 -0.79 10.46 -7.13
C HIS A 32 -1.63 10.15 -5.88
N VAL A 33 -1.83 11.14 -5.00
CA VAL A 33 -2.76 11.04 -3.87
C VAL A 33 -4.17 11.22 -4.42
N GLU A 34 -4.93 10.13 -4.51
CA GLU A 34 -6.31 10.15 -5.02
C GLU A 34 -7.31 10.56 -3.95
N SER A 35 -7.10 10.13 -2.70
CA SER A 35 -7.91 10.51 -1.55
C SER A 35 -7.04 10.58 -0.30
N ALA A 36 -7.33 11.53 0.57
CA ALA A 36 -6.74 11.61 1.91
C ALA A 36 -7.84 11.99 2.90
N GLY A 37 -7.89 11.26 4.00
CA GLY A 37 -8.82 11.47 5.09
C GLY A 37 -8.10 11.49 6.43
N PRO A 38 -8.85 11.62 7.54
CA PRO A 38 -8.26 11.67 8.87
C PRO A 38 -7.52 10.39 9.24
N ASP A 39 -7.93 9.24 8.70
CA ASP A 39 -7.45 7.89 9.03
C ASP A 39 -6.80 7.14 7.87
N HIS A 40 -6.75 7.74 6.68
CA HIS A 40 -6.24 7.06 5.49
C HIS A 40 -5.63 7.99 4.45
N VAL A 41 -4.77 7.40 3.62
CA VAL A 41 -4.27 7.99 2.37
C VAL A 41 -4.34 6.93 1.27
N LEU A 42 -5.00 7.24 0.16
CA LEU A 42 -5.08 6.41 -1.04
C LEU A 42 -4.14 6.97 -2.10
N LEU A 43 -3.19 6.14 -2.51
CA LEU A 43 -2.15 6.45 -3.50
C LEU A 43 -2.36 5.63 -4.76
N THR A 44 -2.05 6.23 -5.90
CA THR A 44 -2.25 5.59 -7.20
C THR A 44 -1.05 5.75 -8.13
N LYS A 45 -0.86 4.77 -9.01
CA LYS A 45 0.12 4.83 -10.11
C LYS A 45 -0.45 4.22 -11.39
N GLY A 46 -0.25 4.91 -12.51
CA GLY A 46 -0.67 4.44 -13.82
C GLY A 46 -2.14 4.74 -14.13
N SER A 47 -2.71 4.01 -15.09
CA SER A 47 -4.07 4.24 -15.60
C SER A 47 -4.76 2.91 -15.90
N ILE A 48 -6.07 2.88 -15.64
CA ILE A 48 -6.95 1.72 -15.86
C ILE A 48 -6.90 1.27 -17.34
N TRP A 49 -6.76 2.21 -18.27
CA TRP A 49 -6.94 2.00 -19.71
C TRP A 49 -5.77 1.33 -20.45
N TRP A 50 -4.54 1.41 -19.91
CA TRP A 50 -3.34 1.00 -20.66
C TRP A 50 -2.49 -0.03 -19.93
N THR A 51 -2.34 0.09 -18.61
CA THR A 51 -1.34 -0.67 -17.86
C THR A 51 -1.89 -1.28 -16.56
N GLY A 52 -3.14 -0.99 -16.21
CA GLY A 52 -3.70 -1.21 -14.88
C GLY A 52 -3.30 -0.07 -13.92
N LYS A 53 -4.24 0.42 -13.14
CA LYS A 53 -4.03 1.37 -12.05
C LYS A 53 -3.57 0.58 -10.82
N ARG A 54 -2.39 0.89 -10.29
CA ARG A 54 -1.94 0.35 -8.98
C ARG A 54 -2.53 1.24 -7.91
N LEU A 55 -3.09 0.64 -6.88
CA LEU A 55 -3.65 1.33 -5.74
C LEU A 55 -2.94 0.86 -4.48
N LEU A 56 -2.64 1.81 -3.61
CA LEU A 56 -2.02 1.60 -2.31
C LEU A 56 -2.79 2.43 -1.29
N THR A 57 -3.50 1.78 -0.39
CA THR A 57 -4.17 2.44 0.75
C THR A 57 -3.34 2.25 2.00
N ILE A 58 -3.03 3.36 2.66
CA ILE A 58 -2.44 3.37 3.99
C ILE A 58 -3.55 3.80 4.94
N LEU A 59 -3.91 2.94 5.88
CA LEU A 59 -4.77 3.28 7.01
C LEU A 59 -3.91 3.36 8.27
N ALA A 60 -4.20 4.32 9.13
CA ALA A 60 -3.54 4.46 10.41
C ALA A 60 -4.54 4.81 11.51
N SER A 61 -4.35 4.24 12.69
CA SER A 61 -5.12 4.59 13.88
C SER A 61 -4.23 4.63 15.13
N ASN A 62 -4.52 5.54 16.04
CA ASN A 62 -3.80 5.63 17.31
C ASN A 62 -4.15 4.46 18.24
N VAL A 63 -3.13 3.83 18.82
CA VAL A 63 -3.24 2.79 19.85
C VAL A 63 -2.25 3.08 21.00
N PRO A 64 -2.41 2.49 22.20
CA PRO A 64 -1.51 2.79 23.32
C PRO A 64 -0.02 2.55 23.04
N GLU A 65 0.30 1.62 22.14
CA GLU A 65 1.67 1.23 21.79
C GLU A 65 2.27 2.03 20.61
N GLY A 66 1.50 2.93 19.99
CA GLY A 66 1.91 3.70 18.81
C GLY A 66 0.77 3.87 17.80
N ALA A 67 1.08 3.72 16.51
CA ALA A 67 0.06 3.73 15.46
C ALA A 67 -0.12 2.31 14.91
N HIS A 68 -1.36 1.82 14.89
CA HIS A 68 -1.69 0.64 14.10
C HIS A 68 -1.75 1.06 12.63
N VAL A 69 -1.00 0.38 11.77
CA VAL A 69 -0.87 0.68 10.35
C VAL A 69 -1.36 -0.51 9.55
N GLN A 70 -2.25 -0.25 8.59
CA GLN A 70 -2.65 -1.22 7.58
C GLN A 70 -2.29 -0.68 6.20
N VAL A 71 -1.58 -1.48 5.42
CA VAL A 71 -1.17 -1.15 4.06
C VAL A 71 -1.80 -2.15 3.12
N GLU A 72 -2.69 -1.68 2.25
CA GLU A 72 -3.38 -2.51 1.25
C GLU A 72 -2.88 -2.15 -0.15
N ALA A 73 -2.54 -3.15 -0.96
CA ALA A 73 -2.09 -2.96 -2.33
C ALA A 73 -2.86 -3.85 -3.29
N TRP A 74 -3.41 -3.26 -4.35
CA TRP A 74 -4.14 -3.95 -5.40
C TRP A 74 -4.00 -3.27 -6.75
N VAL A 75 -4.58 -3.88 -7.80
CA VAL A 75 -4.55 -3.37 -9.17
C VAL A 75 -5.98 -3.35 -9.72
N GLU A 76 -6.37 -2.22 -10.31
CA GLU A 76 -7.61 -2.05 -11.08
C GLU A 76 -7.30 -1.95 -12.59
N GLY A 77 -8.07 -2.60 -13.48
CA GLY A 77 -7.82 -2.54 -14.93
C GLY A 77 -8.16 -3.80 -15.70
N ILE A 78 -7.63 -3.90 -16.93
CA ILE A 78 -7.97 -4.75 -18.11
C ILE A 78 -8.46 -6.20 -17.85
N VAL A 79 -8.25 -6.75 -16.67
CA VAL A 79 -8.91 -7.96 -16.15
C VAL A 79 -8.96 -7.86 -14.62
N ASP A 80 -9.98 -8.43 -13.97
CA ASP A 80 -10.03 -8.60 -12.51
C ASP A 80 -8.87 -9.51 -12.07
N LEU A 81 -7.73 -8.91 -11.74
CA LEU A 81 -6.54 -9.62 -11.38
C LEU A 81 -6.49 -9.82 -9.85
N ASN A 82 -6.23 -11.04 -9.41
CA ASN A 82 -5.83 -11.33 -8.02
C ASN A 82 -4.53 -10.57 -7.69
N ALA A 83 -4.28 -10.08 -6.47
CA ALA A 83 -3.00 -9.43 -6.13
C ALA A 83 -1.93 -10.41 -5.63
N ASN A 84 -2.19 -11.72 -5.68
CA ASN A 84 -1.19 -12.74 -5.39
C ASN A 84 0.01 -12.59 -6.37
N PRO A 85 1.23 -12.28 -5.87
CA PRO A 85 2.42 -12.11 -6.71
C PRO A 85 2.94 -13.44 -7.30
N ASN A 86 2.42 -14.59 -6.82
CA ASN A 86 2.81 -15.93 -7.29
C ASN A 86 2.00 -16.42 -8.49
N GLU A 87 0.98 -15.68 -8.92
CA GLU A 87 0.15 -16.06 -10.06
C GLU A 87 0.71 -15.51 -11.39
N PHE A 88 0.66 -16.33 -12.44
CA PHE A 88 1.37 -16.08 -13.70
C PHE A 88 0.74 -14.98 -14.57
N VAL A 89 -0.59 -14.83 -14.55
CA VAL A 89 -1.32 -13.83 -15.35
C VAL A 89 -1.37 -12.50 -14.60
N GLY A 90 -0.93 -11.39 -15.21
CA GLY A 90 -0.92 -10.07 -14.58
C GLY A 90 0.18 -9.90 -13.51
N MET A 91 1.18 -10.77 -13.51
CA MET A 91 2.28 -10.80 -12.53
C MET A 91 3.05 -9.48 -12.42
N VAL A 92 3.31 -8.78 -13.54
CA VAL A 92 4.08 -7.53 -13.55
C VAL A 92 3.36 -6.40 -12.80
N PRO A 93 2.11 -6.00 -13.14
CA PRO A 93 1.42 -4.95 -12.40
C PRO A 93 1.16 -5.31 -10.92
N ARG A 94 0.93 -6.59 -10.61
CA ARG A 94 0.78 -7.07 -9.22
C ARG A 94 2.07 -6.93 -8.42
N ARG A 95 3.20 -7.37 -9.00
CA ARG A 95 4.54 -7.26 -8.39
C ARG A 95 4.93 -5.81 -8.20
N ASP A 96 4.56 -4.92 -9.12
CA ASP A 96 4.80 -3.48 -8.98
C ASP A 96 4.01 -2.88 -7.82
N ALA A 97 2.71 -3.19 -7.70
CA ALA A 97 1.88 -2.72 -6.58
C ALA A 97 2.43 -3.21 -5.23
N TRP A 98 2.77 -4.50 -5.15
CA TRP A 98 3.37 -5.09 -3.94
C TRP A 98 4.74 -4.50 -3.62
N ARG A 99 5.59 -4.22 -4.63
CA ARG A 99 6.88 -3.54 -4.42
C ARG A 99 6.73 -2.14 -3.86
N LEU A 100 5.77 -1.37 -4.35
CA LEU A 100 5.47 -0.04 -3.80
C LEU A 100 5.03 -0.14 -2.33
N ALA A 101 4.13 -1.07 -2.03
CA ALA A 101 3.67 -1.31 -0.66
C ALA A 101 4.81 -1.75 0.26
N SER A 102 5.64 -2.68 -0.21
CA SER A 102 6.80 -3.21 0.52
C SER A 102 7.86 -2.13 0.78
N ALA A 103 8.08 -1.23 -0.18
CA ALA A 103 8.97 -0.08 -0.01
C ALA A 103 8.46 0.88 1.08
N PHE A 104 7.15 1.10 1.17
CA PHE A 104 6.56 1.88 2.25
C PHE A 104 6.70 1.17 3.61
N VAL A 105 6.33 -0.11 3.70
CA VAL A 105 6.44 -0.92 4.94
C VAL A 105 7.88 -0.98 5.45
N SER A 106 8.86 -1.10 4.55
CA SER A 106 10.29 -1.16 4.92
C SER A 106 10.78 0.12 5.62
N ARG A 107 10.10 1.26 5.47
CA ARG A 107 10.46 2.51 6.17
C ARG A 107 10.28 2.42 7.68
N PHE A 108 9.47 1.48 8.15
CA PHE A 108 9.26 1.22 9.57
C PHE A 108 10.26 0.20 10.14
N GLY A 109 11.27 -0.21 9.37
CA GLY A 109 12.24 -1.25 9.77
C GLY A 109 11.64 -2.66 9.78
N ILE A 110 10.48 -2.84 9.14
CA ILE A 110 9.74 -4.11 9.11
C ILE A 110 10.10 -4.88 7.84
N VAL A 111 10.32 -6.18 7.98
CA VAL A 111 10.50 -7.11 6.85
C VAL A 111 9.14 -7.33 6.18
N PRO A 112 8.90 -6.84 4.95
CA PRO A 112 7.58 -6.89 4.31
C PRO A 112 7.00 -8.31 4.21
N GLU A 113 7.83 -9.29 3.87
CA GLU A 113 7.45 -10.70 3.71
C GLU A 113 6.89 -11.32 5.00
N ALA A 114 7.21 -10.75 6.18
CA ALA A 114 6.71 -11.24 7.46
C ALA A 114 5.30 -10.74 7.79
N VAL A 115 4.85 -9.65 7.16
CA VAL A 115 3.58 -8.98 7.51
C VAL A 115 2.54 -8.99 6.40
N PHE A 116 2.94 -9.19 5.14
CA PHE A 116 2.00 -9.25 4.03
C PHE A 116 1.22 -10.58 4.00
N GLN A 117 -0.10 -10.46 3.90
CA GLN A 117 -1.04 -11.53 3.58
C GLN A 117 -1.65 -11.25 2.21
N HIS A 118 -1.79 -12.28 1.37
CA HIS A 118 -2.33 -12.16 0.01
C HIS A 118 -3.71 -12.80 -0.07
N PHE A 119 -4.69 -12.05 -0.58
CA PHE A 119 -6.09 -12.43 -0.72
C PHE A 119 -6.53 -12.33 -2.18
#